data_AF-A0A9P7DKV6-F1
#
_entry.id   AF-A0A9P7DKV6-F1
#
_cell.length_a   1.000
_cell.length_b   1.000
_cell.length_c   1.000
_cell.angle_alpha   90.00
_cell.angle_beta   90.00
_cell.angle_gamma   90.00
#
_symmetry.space_group_name_H-M   'P 1'
#
loop_
_entity.id
_entity.type
_entity.pdbx_description
1 polymer ?
#
loop_
_entity_poly.entity_id
_entity_poly.type
_entity_poly.pdbx_seq_one_letter_code
_entity_poly.pdbx_strand_id
1 'polypeptide(L)'
;PHFRPLAVAFLQGAHNTWVRFCAEFIAGGTIDRSTDVQWQTTYMKTTNDDNEGALGTVRTSLRRAPHMALSHFNSRFMYRKNKTGTYIKNSLDACSQHKLCRKARERDKSSDEGVRQVVQVEYDKEVVQKHREEDIKKYARRDAAVAKLDAVVPRLTLEEVSKLRSAEVDLQIHWHRRFNTAMPAAKNMPSTKAKKVEVLMEAVGRYLRGEATPSGQATYPQRLALSVQEIVLLGEGDS
;
A
#
# COMPACT_ATOMS: atom_id res chain seq x y z
N PRO A 1 57.34 -11.36 -17.06
CA PRO A 1 57.05 -10.86 -18.43
C PRO A 1 55.87 -9.87 -18.53
N HIS A 2 54.75 -10.10 -17.83
CA HIS A 2 53.52 -9.28 -18.00
C HIS A 2 53.38 -8.09 -17.02
N PHE A 3 54.24 -7.96 -16.02
CA PHE A 3 54.15 -6.87 -15.03
C PHE A 3 54.41 -5.48 -15.65
N ARG A 4 55.43 -5.38 -16.53
CA ARG A 4 55.81 -4.11 -17.16
C ARG A 4 54.67 -3.49 -17.98
N PRO A 5 53.98 -4.21 -18.89
CA PRO A 5 52.86 -3.62 -19.63
C PRO A 5 51.67 -3.27 -18.72
N LEU A 6 51.38 -4.05 -17.68
CA LEU A 6 50.32 -3.73 -16.71
C LEU A 6 50.65 -2.47 -15.90
N ALA A 7 51.89 -2.32 -15.44
CA ALA A 7 52.32 -1.14 -14.69
C ALA A 7 52.27 0.13 -15.56
N VAL A 8 52.68 0.04 -16.83
CA VAL A 8 52.59 1.18 -17.77
C VAL A 8 51.13 1.57 -18.01
N ALA A 9 50.24 0.61 -18.25
CA ALA A 9 48.82 0.88 -18.44
C ALA A 9 48.18 1.51 -17.17
N PHE A 10 48.54 1.01 -15.98
CA PHE A 10 48.10 1.57 -14.71
C PHE A 10 48.56 3.03 -14.54
N LEU A 11 49.86 3.31 -14.76
CA LEU A 11 50.40 4.66 -14.61
C LEU A 11 49.83 5.65 -15.63
N GLN A 12 49.57 5.21 -16.86
CA GLN A 12 48.90 6.03 -17.88
C GLN A 12 47.45 6.37 -17.49
N GLY A 13 46.72 5.38 -16.95
CA GLY A 13 45.37 5.61 -16.40
C GLY A 13 45.38 6.53 -15.17
N ALA A 14 46.34 6.35 -14.27
CA ALA A 14 46.52 7.17 -13.08
C ALA A 14 46.86 8.62 -13.44
N HIS A 15 47.76 8.84 -14.42
CA HIS A 15 48.13 10.17 -14.90
C HIS A 15 46.92 10.99 -15.35
N ASN A 16 46.04 10.41 -16.17
CA ASN A 16 44.82 11.09 -16.62
C ASN A 16 43.87 11.42 -15.46
N THR A 17 43.84 10.56 -14.44
CA THR A 17 43.01 10.77 -13.24
C THR A 17 43.59 11.87 -12.36
N TRP A 18 44.91 11.91 -12.18
CA TRP A 18 45.60 12.95 -11.43
C TRP A 18 45.44 14.32 -12.07
N VAL A 19 45.47 14.44 -13.39
CA VAL A 19 45.20 15.73 -14.06
C VAL A 19 43.80 16.25 -13.72
N ARG A 20 42.78 15.38 -13.71
CA ARG A 20 41.41 15.76 -13.31
C ARG A 20 41.32 16.11 -11.82
N PHE A 21 41.98 15.34 -10.97
CA PHE A 21 41.99 15.57 -9.52
C PHE A 21 42.68 16.89 -9.15
N CYS A 22 43.82 17.18 -9.78
CA CYS A 22 44.59 18.39 -9.52
C CYS A 22 43.97 19.65 -10.15
N ALA A 23 43.02 19.51 -11.08
CA ALA A 23 42.35 20.65 -11.73
C ALA A 23 41.59 21.54 -10.74
N GLU A 24 41.15 21.00 -9.59
CA GLU A 24 40.49 21.79 -8.56
C GLU A 24 41.46 22.65 -7.73
N PHE A 25 42.76 22.29 -7.74
CA PHE A 25 43.85 22.90 -6.94
C PHE A 25 44.71 23.90 -7.72
N ILE A 26 44.50 24.06 -9.03
CA ILE A 26 45.22 25.06 -9.82
C ILE A 26 44.80 26.48 -9.42
N ALA A 27 45.64 27.47 -9.70
CA ALA A 27 45.29 28.88 -9.51
C ALA A 27 44.01 29.22 -10.31
N GLY A 28 43.03 29.82 -9.63
CA GLY A 28 41.68 30.04 -10.16
C GLY A 28 40.82 28.78 -10.23
N GLY A 29 41.21 27.67 -9.62
CA GLY A 29 40.39 26.46 -9.44
C GLY A 29 39.35 26.60 -8.32
N THR A 30 38.49 25.60 -8.15
CA THR A 30 37.39 25.62 -7.17
C THR A 30 37.90 25.83 -5.74
N ILE A 31 39.02 25.19 -5.39
CA ILE A 31 39.61 25.25 -4.05
C ILE A 31 40.28 26.62 -3.82
N ASP A 32 40.99 27.13 -4.84
CA ASP A 32 41.63 28.46 -4.79
C ASP A 32 40.61 29.61 -4.73
N ARG A 33 39.44 29.44 -5.36
CA ARG A 33 38.33 30.39 -5.31
C ARG A 33 37.45 30.26 -4.07
N SER A 34 37.70 29.26 -3.22
CA SER A 34 36.87 29.05 -2.04
C SER A 34 37.12 30.14 -1.02
N THR A 35 36.05 30.77 -0.56
CA THR A 35 36.10 31.83 0.45
C THR A 35 36.51 31.29 1.83
N ASP A 36 37.07 32.14 2.68
CA ASP A 36 37.41 31.77 4.06
C ASP A 36 36.22 31.18 4.83
N VAL A 37 35.00 31.69 4.56
CA VAL A 37 33.77 31.18 5.17
C VAL A 37 33.49 29.74 4.71
N GLN A 38 33.65 29.45 3.41
CA GLN A 38 33.49 28.09 2.90
C GLN A 38 34.51 27.16 3.53
N TRP A 39 35.79 27.56 3.57
CA TRP A 39 36.86 26.80 4.19
C TRP A 39 36.59 26.49 5.67
N GLN A 40 36.15 27.48 6.45
CA GLN A 40 35.81 27.29 7.86
C GLN A 40 34.58 26.41 8.06
N THR A 41 33.66 26.37 7.10
CA THR A 41 32.44 25.54 7.16
C THR A 41 32.71 24.09 6.73
N THR A 42 33.63 23.87 5.78
CA THR A 42 34.08 22.55 5.35
C THR A 42 35.15 21.99 6.28
N TYR A 43 34.75 21.51 7.46
CA TYR A 43 35.64 20.71 8.30
C TYR A 43 35.83 19.32 7.67
N MET A 44 36.95 19.12 6.97
CA MET A 44 37.41 17.81 6.52
C MET A 44 38.55 17.33 7.41
N LYS A 45 38.59 16.02 7.69
CA LYS A 45 39.75 15.46 8.39
C LYS A 45 40.95 15.45 7.46
N THR A 46 42.14 15.60 8.03
CA THR A 46 43.42 15.62 7.31
C THR A 46 43.69 14.35 6.51
N THR A 47 43.19 13.20 6.98
CA THR A 47 43.38 11.90 6.32
C THR A 47 42.20 11.57 5.41
N ASN A 48 42.48 11.29 4.14
CA ASN A 48 41.46 10.95 3.16
C ASN A 48 40.69 9.67 3.50
N ASP A 49 41.35 8.65 4.07
CA ASP A 49 40.72 7.38 4.48
C ASP A 49 39.49 7.59 5.39
N ASP A 50 39.59 8.55 6.31
CA ASP A 50 38.51 8.90 7.21
C ASP A 50 37.32 9.56 6.48
N ASN A 51 37.62 10.40 5.49
CA ASN A 51 36.61 11.08 4.67
C ASN A 51 35.92 10.07 3.73
N GLU A 52 36.67 9.15 3.13
CA GLU A 52 36.14 8.05 2.32
C GLU A 52 35.29 7.10 3.15
N GLY A 53 35.73 6.75 4.36
CA GLY A 53 34.96 5.93 5.30
C GLY A 53 33.64 6.60 5.73
N ALA A 54 33.66 7.92 5.95
CA ALA A 54 32.45 8.68 6.24
C ALA A 54 31.48 8.67 5.05
N LEU A 55 31.98 8.89 3.84
CA LEU A 55 31.18 8.82 2.61
C LEU A 55 30.60 7.41 2.37
N GLY A 56 31.38 6.36 2.61
CA GLY A 56 30.91 4.97 2.56
C GLY A 56 29.79 4.69 3.56
N THR A 57 29.89 5.28 4.76
CA THR A 57 28.84 5.21 5.78
C THR A 57 27.56 5.90 5.31
N VAL A 58 27.65 7.13 4.79
CA VAL A 58 26.52 7.87 4.22
C VAL A 58 25.80 7.03 3.16
N ARG A 59 26.55 6.52 2.17
CA ARG A 59 26.02 5.71 1.07
C ARG A 59 25.30 4.46 1.58
N THR A 60 25.87 3.78 2.57
CA THR A 60 25.25 2.56 3.12
C THR A 60 24.00 2.87 3.93
N SER A 61 23.99 3.96 4.68
CA SER A 61 22.81 4.40 5.43
C SER A 61 21.66 4.83 4.52
N LEU A 62 21.93 5.61 3.48
CA LEU A 62 20.91 6.02 2.51
C LEU A 62 20.37 4.83 1.70
N ARG A 63 21.20 3.82 1.40
CA ARG A 63 20.71 2.57 0.79
C ARG A 63 19.73 1.80 1.68
N ARG A 64 19.99 1.76 2.99
CA ARG A 64 19.11 1.06 3.96
C ARG A 64 17.86 1.86 4.31
N ALA A 65 17.95 3.18 4.27
CA ALA A 65 16.88 4.10 4.62
C ALA A 65 16.87 5.27 3.62
N PRO A 66 16.32 5.07 2.41
CA PRO A 66 16.36 6.08 1.35
C PRO A 66 15.51 7.31 1.67
N HIS A 67 14.50 7.16 2.52
CA HIS A 67 13.67 8.26 2.99
C HIS A 67 14.26 9.01 4.20
N MET A 68 15.49 8.68 4.64
CA MET A 68 16.13 9.39 5.75
C MET A 68 16.63 10.76 5.27
N ALA A 69 16.18 11.82 5.94
CA ALA A 69 16.70 13.16 5.69
C ALA A 69 18.19 13.26 6.05
N LEU A 70 18.96 14.02 5.26
CA LEU A 70 20.38 14.25 5.48
C LEU A 70 20.66 14.92 6.84
N SER A 71 19.78 15.83 7.26
CA SER A 71 19.78 16.46 8.58
C SER A 71 19.75 15.42 9.71
N HIS A 72 18.85 14.45 9.60
CA HIS A 72 18.71 13.35 10.56
C HIS A 72 19.92 12.42 10.57
N PHE A 73 20.44 12.08 9.38
CA PHE A 73 21.67 11.30 9.26
C PHE A 73 22.85 12.01 9.96
N ASN A 74 23.06 13.30 9.66
CA ASN A 74 24.14 14.10 10.24
C ASN A 74 24.02 14.17 11.76
N SER A 75 22.81 14.41 12.29
CA SER A 75 22.55 14.42 13.73
C SER A 75 22.89 13.09 14.40
N ARG A 76 22.49 11.94 13.81
CA ARG A 76 22.83 10.62 14.34
C ARG A 76 24.32 10.33 14.26
N PHE A 77 24.95 10.70 13.15
CA PHE A 77 26.37 10.51 12.94
C PHE A 77 27.19 11.28 13.98
N MET A 78 26.86 12.57 14.18
CA MET A 78 27.52 13.42 15.17
C MET A 78 27.23 12.97 16.61
N TYR A 79 26.00 12.56 16.92
CA TYR A 79 25.64 12.02 18.24
C TYR A 79 26.53 10.84 18.64
N ARG A 80 26.79 9.93 17.68
CA ARG A 80 27.69 8.79 17.88
C ARG A 80 29.15 9.22 17.96
N LYS A 81 29.61 10.03 17.00
CA LYS A 81 31.01 10.47 16.90
C LYS A 81 31.46 11.26 18.14
N ASN A 82 30.61 12.17 18.62
CA ASN A 82 30.89 13.01 19.78
C ASN A 82 30.57 12.29 21.10
N LYS A 83 30.13 11.03 21.06
CA LYS A 83 29.67 10.26 22.24
C LYS A 83 28.65 11.06 23.06
N THR A 84 27.77 11.80 22.39
CA THR A 84 26.82 12.71 23.05
C THR A 84 25.91 11.95 24.02
N GLY A 85 25.59 10.69 23.74
CA GLY A 85 24.81 9.86 24.66
C GLY A 85 25.50 9.56 25.99
N THR A 86 26.83 9.37 26.02
CA THR A 86 27.54 9.18 27.29
C THR A 86 27.62 10.47 28.07
N TYR A 87 27.80 11.61 27.38
CA TYR A 87 27.75 12.94 28.02
C TYR A 87 26.36 13.21 28.63
N ILE A 88 25.28 12.95 27.89
CA ILE A 88 23.92 13.10 28.40
C ILE A 88 23.71 12.22 29.63
N LYS A 89 24.12 10.96 29.59
CA LYS A 89 23.93 10.03 30.71
C LYS A 89 24.72 10.44 31.96
N ASN A 90 25.93 10.95 31.78
CA ASN A 90 26.87 11.15 32.89
C ASN A 90 26.87 12.59 33.43
N SER A 91 26.42 13.57 32.63
CA SER A 91 26.61 15.00 32.93
C SER A 91 25.32 15.81 32.94
N LEU A 92 24.20 15.27 32.47
CA LEU A 92 22.92 15.97 32.44
C LEU A 92 21.94 15.35 33.44
N ASP A 93 21.35 16.21 34.27
CA ASP A 93 20.22 15.87 35.13
C ASP A 93 18.91 15.90 34.34
N ALA A 94 17.87 15.26 34.88
CA ALA A 94 16.57 15.13 34.22
C ALA A 94 15.92 16.49 33.88
N CYS A 95 16.10 17.51 34.72
CA CYS A 95 15.54 18.84 34.48
C CYS A 95 16.25 19.55 33.31
N SER A 96 17.59 19.49 33.24
CA SER A 96 18.35 20.04 32.12
C SER A 96 18.08 19.27 30.82
N GLN A 97 17.97 17.95 30.88
CA GLN A 97 17.59 17.14 29.71
C GLN A 97 16.21 17.56 29.19
N HIS A 98 15.22 17.73 30.06
CA HIS A 98 13.88 18.20 29.67
C HIS A 98 13.94 19.58 28.98
N LYS A 99 14.70 20.52 29.53
CA LYS A 99 14.90 21.86 28.94
C LYS A 99 15.57 21.79 27.56
N LEU A 100 16.58 20.94 27.39
CA LEU A 100 17.25 20.72 26.11
C LEU A 100 16.31 20.11 25.07
N CYS A 101 15.53 19.09 25.45
CA CYS A 101 14.52 18.50 24.57
C CYS A 101 13.48 19.52 24.13
N ARG A 102 13.03 20.42 25.02
CA ARG A 102 12.12 21.51 24.67
C ARG A 102 12.74 22.46 23.64
N LYS A 103 13.97 22.94 23.89
CA LYS A 103 14.69 23.81 22.96
C LYS A 103 14.96 23.16 21.60
N ALA A 104 15.27 21.86 21.58
CA ALA A 104 15.45 21.11 20.34
C ALA A 104 14.15 21.08 19.52
N ARG A 105 13.02 20.79 20.15
CA ARG A 105 11.69 20.82 19.48
C ARG A 105 11.33 22.20 18.94
N GLU A 106 11.66 23.27 19.68
CA GLU A 106 11.44 24.65 19.23
C GLU A 106 12.26 24.96 17.96
N ARG A 107 13.54 24.53 17.92
CA ARG A 107 14.40 24.70 16.74
C ARG A 107 13.97 23.84 15.57
N ASP A 108 13.56 22.59 15.81
CA ASP A 108 13.11 21.70 14.74
C ASP A 108 11.87 22.26 14.04
N LYS A 109 10.94 22.87 14.78
CA LYS A 109 9.76 23.55 14.22
C LYS A 109 10.12 24.72 13.31
N SER A 110 11.19 25.46 13.60
CA SER A 110 11.63 26.61 12.80
C SER A 110 12.64 26.24 11.70
N SER A 111 13.00 24.95 11.60
CA SER A 111 13.98 24.48 10.62
C SER A 111 13.33 24.10 9.29
N ASP A 112 14.13 23.96 8.25
CA ASP A 112 13.70 23.45 6.94
C ASP A 112 12.98 22.08 7.03
N GLU A 113 13.28 21.28 8.05
CA GLU A 113 12.61 20.00 8.28
C GLU A 113 11.17 20.19 8.78
N GLY A 114 10.90 21.22 9.57
CA GLY A 114 9.55 21.60 9.98
C GLY A 114 8.70 21.99 8.77
N VAL A 115 9.27 22.76 7.84
CA VAL A 115 8.61 23.11 6.58
C VAL A 115 8.31 21.87 5.74
N ARG A 116 9.27 20.95 5.59
CA ARG A 116 9.07 19.68 4.88
C ARG A 116 7.96 18.82 5.50
N GLN A 117 7.91 18.73 6.83
CA GLN A 117 6.87 17.98 7.52
C GLN A 117 5.47 18.55 7.27
N VAL A 118 5.31 19.87 7.23
CA VAL A 118 4.01 20.50 6.93
C VAL A 118 3.54 20.12 5.52
N VAL A 119 4.42 20.25 4.52
CA VAL A 119 4.12 19.88 3.13
C VAL A 119 3.76 18.39 3.02
N GLN A 120 4.52 17.52 3.70
CA GLN A 120 4.23 16.09 3.70
C GLN A 120 2.89 15.77 4.35
N VAL A 121 2.56 16.41 5.48
CA VAL A 121 1.28 16.21 6.17
C VAL A 121 0.09 16.68 5.31
N GLU A 122 0.24 17.78 4.58
CA GLU A 122 -0.79 18.26 3.64
C GLU A 122 -1.01 17.26 2.51
N TYR A 123 0.06 16.80 1.87
CA TYR A 123 -0.01 15.78 0.83
C TYR A 123 -0.67 14.48 1.34
N ASP A 124 -0.25 13.99 2.51
CA ASP A 124 -0.80 12.76 3.10
C ASP A 124 -2.31 12.91 3.40
N LYS A 125 -2.77 14.10 3.82
CA LYS A 125 -4.20 14.38 4.01
C LYS A 125 -4.97 14.27 2.70
N GLU A 126 -4.46 14.84 1.61
CA GLU A 126 -5.09 14.77 0.29
C GLU A 126 -5.19 13.32 -0.20
N VAL A 127 -4.12 12.55 -0.05
CA VAL A 127 -4.11 11.12 -0.42
C VAL A 127 -5.15 10.33 0.37
N VAL A 128 -5.24 10.58 1.69
CA VAL A 128 -6.24 9.92 2.54
C VAL A 128 -7.66 10.27 2.12
N GLN A 129 -7.95 11.53 1.78
CA GLN A 129 -9.28 11.91 1.31
C GLN A 129 -9.64 11.22 0.00
N LYS A 130 -8.71 11.20 -0.95
CA LYS A 130 -8.90 10.49 -2.23
C LYS A 130 -9.20 9.01 -2.02
N HIS A 131 -8.45 8.32 -1.16
CA HIS A 131 -8.73 6.91 -0.85
C HIS A 131 -10.11 6.71 -0.20
N ARG A 132 -10.53 7.61 0.70
CA ARG A 132 -11.87 7.55 1.30
C ARG A 132 -12.97 7.70 0.26
N GLU A 133 -12.82 8.61 -0.69
CA GLU A 133 -13.78 8.78 -1.78
C GLU A 133 -13.86 7.55 -2.70
N GLU A 134 -12.71 6.96 -3.02
CA GLU A 134 -12.62 5.72 -3.79
C GLU A 134 -13.28 4.54 -3.05
N ASP A 135 -13.06 4.45 -1.75
CA ASP A 135 -13.70 3.45 -0.89
C ASP A 135 -15.21 3.64 -0.83
N ILE A 136 -15.72 4.86 -0.65
CA ILE A 136 -17.16 5.15 -0.68
C ILE A 136 -17.77 4.70 -2.02
N LYS A 137 -17.13 5.03 -3.14
CA LYS A 137 -17.59 4.59 -4.48
C LYS A 137 -17.59 3.07 -4.60
N LYS A 138 -16.59 2.40 -4.03
CA LYS A 138 -16.45 0.94 -4.04
C LYS A 138 -17.51 0.26 -3.17
N TYR A 139 -17.81 0.80 -1.98
CA TYR A 139 -18.89 0.33 -1.12
C TYR A 139 -20.25 0.55 -1.79
N ALA A 140 -20.53 1.75 -2.32
CA ALA A 140 -21.77 2.02 -3.04
C ALA A 140 -22.00 1.06 -4.23
N ARG A 141 -20.95 0.73 -4.99
CA ARG A 141 -21.02 -0.26 -6.08
C ARG A 141 -21.30 -1.68 -5.57
N ARG A 142 -20.71 -2.06 -4.44
CA ARG A 142 -20.97 -3.36 -3.79
C ARG A 142 -22.39 -3.43 -3.26
N ASP A 143 -22.84 -2.40 -2.56
CA ASP A 143 -24.18 -2.33 -1.98
C ASP A 143 -25.24 -2.34 -3.09
N ALA A 144 -25.02 -1.59 -4.18
CA ALA A 144 -25.89 -1.65 -5.36
C ALA A 144 -25.91 -3.04 -6.03
N ALA A 145 -24.78 -3.76 -6.04
CA ALA A 145 -24.73 -5.12 -6.55
C ALA A 145 -25.45 -6.12 -5.62
N VAL A 146 -25.33 -5.95 -4.29
CA VAL A 146 -26.05 -6.76 -3.29
C VAL A 146 -27.56 -6.49 -3.39
N ALA A 147 -27.99 -5.23 -3.46
CA ALA A 147 -29.40 -4.88 -3.62
C ALA A 147 -30.02 -5.46 -4.90
N LYS A 148 -29.27 -5.47 -6.01
CA LYS A 148 -29.69 -6.14 -7.25
C LYS A 148 -29.88 -7.64 -7.07
N LEU A 149 -29.06 -8.29 -6.25
CA LEU A 149 -29.19 -9.72 -5.94
C LEU A 149 -30.32 -9.99 -4.96
N ASP A 150 -30.54 -9.15 -3.96
CA ASP A 150 -31.66 -9.27 -3.00
C ASP A 150 -33.02 -9.11 -3.68
N ALA A 151 -33.11 -8.27 -4.72
CA ALA A 151 -34.33 -8.08 -5.50
C ALA A 151 -34.66 -9.24 -6.47
N VAL A 152 -33.77 -10.24 -6.63
CA VAL A 152 -34.01 -11.38 -7.52
C VAL A 152 -35.06 -12.30 -6.91
N VAL A 153 -36.20 -12.44 -7.59
CA VAL A 153 -37.17 -13.51 -7.30
C VAL A 153 -36.67 -14.81 -7.96
N PRO A 154 -36.34 -15.87 -7.17
CA PRO A 154 -35.84 -17.12 -7.73
C PRO A 154 -36.89 -17.79 -8.60
N ARG A 155 -36.51 -18.23 -9.82
CA ARG A 155 -37.36 -19.06 -10.68
C ARG A 155 -36.97 -20.51 -10.48
N LEU A 156 -37.94 -21.35 -10.12
CA LEU A 156 -37.71 -22.71 -9.65
C LEU A 156 -38.13 -23.77 -10.67
N THR A 157 -38.78 -23.38 -11.77
CA THR A 157 -39.27 -24.31 -12.80
C THR A 157 -38.46 -24.21 -14.09
N LEU A 158 -38.25 -25.34 -14.77
CA LEU A 158 -37.46 -25.44 -16.00
C LEU A 158 -38.04 -24.58 -17.14
N GLU A 159 -39.36 -24.47 -17.21
CA GLU A 159 -40.05 -23.63 -18.20
C GLU A 159 -39.77 -22.14 -17.98
N GLU A 160 -39.76 -21.68 -16.73
CA GLU A 160 -39.44 -20.29 -16.38
C GLU A 160 -37.98 -19.96 -16.67
N VAL A 161 -37.06 -20.87 -16.34
CA VAL A 161 -35.61 -20.68 -16.54
C VAL A 161 -35.25 -20.66 -18.03
N SER A 162 -35.93 -21.47 -18.86
CA SER A 162 -35.67 -21.52 -20.32
C SER A 162 -35.98 -20.19 -21.03
N LYS A 163 -36.98 -19.46 -20.54
CA LYS A 163 -37.46 -18.17 -21.09
C LYS A 163 -36.55 -16.98 -20.72
N LEU A 164 -35.64 -17.15 -19.76
CA LEU A 164 -34.76 -16.08 -19.30
C LEU A 164 -33.71 -15.67 -20.33
N ARG A 165 -33.32 -14.40 -20.31
CA ARG A 165 -32.15 -13.89 -21.04
C ARG A 165 -30.86 -14.33 -20.35
N SER A 166 -29.75 -14.40 -21.11
CA SER A 166 -28.43 -14.79 -20.58
C SER A 166 -28.05 -14.04 -19.30
N ALA A 167 -28.29 -12.73 -19.25
CA ALA A 167 -27.97 -11.89 -18.10
C ALA A 167 -28.82 -12.20 -16.86
N GLU A 168 -30.07 -12.61 -17.06
CA GLU A 168 -30.99 -13.01 -15.99
C GLU A 168 -30.61 -14.38 -15.41
N VAL A 169 -30.17 -15.31 -16.28
CA VAL A 169 -29.57 -16.59 -15.86
C VAL A 169 -28.32 -16.35 -15.01
N ASP A 170 -27.45 -15.43 -15.44
CA ASP A 170 -26.25 -15.08 -14.66
C ASP A 170 -26.60 -14.48 -13.29
N LEU A 171 -27.61 -13.59 -13.21
CA LEU A 171 -28.10 -13.03 -11.95
C LEU A 171 -28.63 -14.11 -10.99
N GLN A 172 -29.39 -15.10 -11.49
CA GLN A 172 -29.88 -16.20 -10.67
C GLN A 172 -28.75 -17.11 -10.19
N ILE A 173 -27.76 -17.39 -11.04
CA ILE A 173 -26.56 -18.13 -10.64
C ILE A 173 -25.80 -17.38 -9.54
N HIS A 174 -25.64 -16.06 -9.67
CA HIS A 174 -25.02 -15.22 -8.65
C HIS A 174 -25.78 -15.22 -7.33
N TRP A 175 -27.12 -15.26 -7.37
CA TRP A 175 -27.96 -15.40 -6.20
C TRP A 175 -27.73 -16.75 -5.50
N HIS A 176 -27.79 -17.87 -6.23
CA HIS A 176 -27.53 -19.21 -5.68
C HIS A 176 -26.11 -19.35 -5.11
N ARG A 177 -25.11 -18.69 -5.68
CA ARG A 177 -23.73 -18.73 -5.18
C ARG A 177 -23.58 -18.15 -3.76
N ARG A 178 -24.50 -17.29 -3.28
CA ARG A 178 -24.40 -16.69 -1.94
C ARG A 178 -24.45 -17.72 -0.81
N PHE A 179 -25.08 -18.87 -1.03
CA PHE A 179 -25.30 -19.89 0.00
C PHE A 179 -24.98 -21.31 -0.50
N ASN A 180 -24.64 -21.49 -1.79
CA ASN A 180 -24.23 -22.78 -2.36
C ASN A 180 -22.74 -22.76 -2.74
N THR A 181 -21.90 -23.33 -1.88
CA THR A 181 -20.44 -23.43 -2.07
C THR A 181 -20.06 -24.28 -3.28
N ALA A 182 -20.94 -25.19 -3.72
CA ALA A 182 -20.70 -26.08 -4.83
C ALA A 182 -21.09 -25.47 -6.20
N MET A 183 -21.39 -24.16 -6.24
CA MET A 183 -21.52 -23.39 -7.48
C MET A 183 -20.15 -22.98 -8.03
N PRO A 184 -19.90 -23.13 -9.35
CA PRO A 184 -18.65 -22.68 -9.97
C PRO A 184 -18.41 -21.20 -9.71
N ALA A 185 -17.14 -20.76 -9.56
CA ALA A 185 -16.77 -19.35 -9.50
C ALA A 185 -17.02 -18.64 -10.85
N ALA A 186 -17.13 -17.30 -10.88
CA ALA A 186 -17.45 -16.57 -12.12
C ALA A 186 -16.42 -16.83 -13.24
N LYS A 187 -15.15 -17.02 -12.85
CA LYS A 187 -14.05 -17.36 -13.76
C LYS A 187 -14.19 -18.75 -14.40
N ASN A 188 -14.89 -19.67 -13.75
CA ASN A 188 -15.05 -21.06 -14.18
C ASN A 188 -16.46 -21.31 -14.75
N MET A 189 -17.18 -20.25 -15.10
CA MET A 189 -18.53 -20.35 -15.61
C MET A 189 -18.53 -20.74 -17.09
N PRO A 190 -19.41 -21.65 -17.54
CA PRO A 190 -19.55 -21.98 -18.95
C PRO A 190 -19.92 -20.73 -19.78
N SER A 191 -19.31 -20.55 -20.95
CA SER A 191 -19.58 -19.40 -21.82
C SER A 191 -20.95 -19.45 -22.52
N THR A 192 -21.54 -20.64 -22.67
CA THR A 192 -22.76 -20.86 -23.46
C THR A 192 -24.00 -20.86 -22.58
N LYS A 193 -25.08 -20.18 -23.02
CA LYS A 193 -26.36 -20.11 -22.30
C LYS A 193 -26.90 -21.49 -21.89
N ALA A 194 -26.88 -22.47 -22.79
CA ALA A 194 -27.39 -23.82 -22.51
C ALA A 194 -26.70 -24.47 -21.30
N LYS A 195 -25.36 -24.38 -21.22
CA LYS A 195 -24.59 -24.92 -20.10
C LYS A 195 -24.79 -24.12 -18.81
N LYS A 196 -25.05 -22.82 -18.90
CA LYS A 196 -25.41 -21.99 -17.73
C LYS A 196 -26.77 -22.38 -17.16
N VAL A 197 -27.74 -22.68 -18.02
CA VAL A 197 -29.07 -23.16 -17.61
C VAL A 197 -28.97 -24.52 -16.92
N GLU A 198 -28.14 -25.44 -17.41
CA GLU A 198 -27.88 -26.74 -16.76
C GLU A 198 -27.31 -26.58 -15.34
N VAL A 199 -26.28 -25.73 -15.18
CA VAL A 199 -25.68 -25.42 -13.87
C VAL A 199 -26.70 -24.77 -12.93
N LEU A 200 -27.56 -23.88 -13.45
CA LEU A 200 -28.63 -23.26 -12.68
C LEU A 200 -29.69 -24.29 -12.25
N MET A 201 -30.08 -25.22 -13.13
CA MET A 201 -31.03 -26.29 -12.81
C MET A 201 -30.51 -27.24 -11.72
N GLU A 202 -29.22 -27.58 -11.76
CA GLU A 202 -28.59 -28.35 -10.69
C GLU A 202 -28.63 -27.60 -9.35
N ALA A 203 -28.37 -26.28 -9.38
CA ALA A 203 -28.44 -25.41 -8.21
C ALA A 203 -29.86 -25.31 -7.63
N VAL A 204 -30.87 -25.18 -8.50
CA VAL A 204 -32.29 -25.17 -8.14
C VAL A 204 -32.68 -26.53 -7.53
N GLY A 205 -32.21 -27.64 -8.10
CA GLY A 205 -32.43 -28.97 -7.52
C GLY A 205 -31.89 -29.10 -6.10
N ARG A 206 -30.66 -28.61 -5.84
CA ARG A 206 -30.07 -28.57 -4.48
C ARG A 206 -30.84 -27.68 -3.52
N TYR A 207 -31.36 -26.55 -4.02
CA TYR A 207 -32.21 -25.65 -3.24
C TYR A 207 -33.54 -26.32 -2.84
N LEU A 208 -34.20 -27.00 -3.79
CA LEU A 208 -35.46 -27.72 -3.53
C LEU A 208 -35.27 -28.90 -2.57
N ARG A 209 -34.12 -29.58 -2.61
CA ARG A 209 -33.76 -30.65 -1.65
C ARG A 209 -33.36 -30.13 -0.27
N GLY A 210 -33.25 -28.81 -0.09
CA GLY A 210 -32.83 -28.19 1.18
C GLY A 210 -31.33 -28.28 1.48
N GLU A 211 -30.52 -28.77 0.53
CA GLU A 211 -29.07 -28.95 0.69
C GLU A 211 -28.30 -27.61 0.68
N ALA A 212 -28.89 -26.58 0.08
CA ALA A 212 -28.32 -25.24 0.04
C ALA A 212 -29.44 -24.19 0.15
N THR A 213 -29.67 -23.68 1.37
CA THR A 213 -30.65 -22.62 1.65
C THR A 213 -29.98 -21.41 2.31
N PRO A 214 -30.44 -20.19 2.04
CA PRO A 214 -29.94 -19.01 2.73
C PRO A 214 -30.30 -19.07 4.21
N SER A 215 -29.28 -19.00 5.08
CA SER A 215 -29.46 -18.98 6.53
C SER A 215 -30.32 -17.77 6.93
N GLY A 216 -31.55 -18.00 7.40
CA GLY A 216 -32.43 -16.96 7.93
C GLY A 216 -33.64 -16.57 7.07
N GLN A 217 -33.89 -17.21 5.92
CA GLN A 217 -35.18 -17.10 5.24
C GLN A 217 -35.90 -18.44 5.27
N ALA A 218 -37.09 -18.47 5.87
CA ALA A 218 -37.99 -19.63 5.81
C ALA A 218 -38.11 -20.10 4.37
N THR A 219 -38.04 -21.42 4.19
CA THR A 219 -37.96 -22.09 2.90
C THR A 219 -39.12 -21.63 2.01
N TYR A 220 -38.85 -21.19 0.77
CA TYR A 220 -39.89 -20.87 -0.22
C TYR A 220 -40.94 -22.00 -0.41
N PRO A 221 -40.63 -23.31 -0.19
CA PRO A 221 -41.68 -24.34 -0.12
C PRO A 221 -42.72 -24.14 0.99
N GLN A 222 -42.39 -23.48 2.11
CA GLN A 222 -43.34 -23.21 3.20
C GLN A 222 -44.29 -22.05 2.87
N ARG A 223 -43.89 -21.07 2.06
CA ARG A 223 -44.76 -19.95 1.65
C ARG A 223 -45.86 -20.37 0.67
N LEU A 224 -45.59 -21.32 -0.23
CA LEU A 224 -46.60 -21.88 -1.14
C LEU A 224 -47.58 -22.82 -0.42
N ALA A 225 -47.11 -23.58 0.58
CA ALA A 225 -47.99 -24.42 1.39
C ALA A 225 -48.99 -23.59 2.23
N LEU A 226 -48.54 -22.44 2.76
CA LEU A 226 -49.41 -21.52 3.50
C LEU A 226 -50.44 -20.82 2.60
N SER A 227 -50.08 -20.44 1.36
CA SER A 227 -51.05 -19.81 0.45
C SER A 227 -52.12 -20.77 -0.06
N VAL A 228 -51.83 -22.08 -0.17
CA VAL A 228 -52.83 -23.08 -0.56
C VAL A 228 -53.78 -23.42 0.60
N GLN A 229 -53.29 -23.40 1.85
CA GLN A 229 -54.15 -23.57 3.03
C GLN A 229 -55.06 -22.36 3.29
N GLU A 230 -54.61 -21.13 3.01
CA GLU A 230 -55.46 -19.93 3.10
C GLU A 230 -56.52 -19.87 1.98
N ILE A 231 -56.26 -20.42 0.79
CA ILE A 231 -57.25 -20.48 -0.30
C ILE A 231 -58.31 -21.56 -0.05
N VAL A 232 -57.96 -22.69 0.59
CA VAL A 232 -58.93 -23.74 0.95
C VAL A 232 -59.84 -23.30 2.11
N LEU A 233 -59.36 -22.43 3.02
CA LEU A 233 -60.15 -21.91 4.14
C LEU A 233 -61.14 -20.78 3.77
N LEU A 234 -61.10 -20.26 2.54
CA LEU A 234 -62.01 -19.21 2.06
C LEU A 234 -63.07 -19.74 1.07
N GLY A 235 -63.16 -21.06 0.86
CA GLY A 235 -64.06 -21.68 -0.12
C GLY A 235 -65.23 -22.51 0.44
N GLU A 236 -65.32 -22.74 1.75
CA GLU A 236 -66.37 -23.58 2.37
C GLU A 236 -67.31 -22.77 3.29
N GLY A 237 -67.84 -21.65 2.78
CA GLY A 237 -68.78 -20.84 3.56
C GLY A 237 -69.63 -19.92 2.69
N ASP A 238 -70.41 -20.49 1.76
CA ASP A 238 -71.66 -19.89 1.28
C ASP A 238 -72.46 -20.94 0.48
N SER A 239 -73.38 -21.62 1.18
CA SER A 239 -74.61 -22.25 0.65
C SER A 239 -75.59 -22.47 1.80
#